data_AF-D7E929-F1
#
_entry.id   AF-D7E929-F1
#
_cell.length_a   1.000
_cell.length_b   1.000
_cell.length_c   1.000
_cell.angle_alpha   90.00
_cell.angle_beta   90.00
_cell.angle_gamma   90.00
#
_symmetry.space_group_name_H-M   'P 1'
#
loop_
_entity.id
_entity.type
_entity.pdbx_description
1 polymer ?
#
loop_
_entity_poly.entity_id
_entity_poly.type
_entity_poly.pdbx_seq_one_letter_code
_entity_poly.pdbx_strand_id
1 'polypeptide(L)'
;MWTVKFSLFIILIIVTVPLTVAEDGGYEISPHDKSIEGRDDVDTSGADGTYNSFWDLPLRMQIAYVSGFVLSFVGIVKFLPFLLSVVKELFDNNENRNKVYNYIVKHPGCTIKDLSDGVGINRGSTKYHIKTLERNDKIETIKSGKYTLLIQNSATFNEIDRKIIPHLKSTTSKDLLISILNYPGITNTELSEMHYLSKSTVNWYITKFQNDDIIIAKQTGKYKKYYLNHYIKQIVPDNLIKSL
;
A
#
# COMPACT_ATOMS: atom_id res chain seq x y z
N MET A 1 1.41 -7.38 21.37
CA MET A 1 1.48 -6.19 22.26
C MET A 1 0.57 -5.03 21.84
N TRP A 2 -0.13 -5.10 20.69
CA TRP A 2 -1.02 -4.03 20.20
C TRP A 2 -2.50 -4.28 20.59
N THR A 3 -2.94 -5.54 20.61
CA THR A 3 -4.29 -5.96 21.01
C THR A 3 -4.60 -5.67 22.49
N VAL A 4 -3.61 -5.85 23.37
CA VAL A 4 -3.76 -5.63 24.82
C VAL A 4 -3.98 -4.16 25.17
N LYS A 5 -3.33 -3.24 24.44
CA LYS A 5 -3.48 -1.79 24.67
C LYS A 5 -4.83 -1.25 24.18
N PHE A 6 -5.38 -1.82 23.11
CA PHE A 6 -6.70 -1.45 22.61
C PHE A 6 -7.83 -1.97 23.51
N SER A 7 -7.69 -3.20 24.05
CA SER A 7 -8.63 -3.72 25.06
C SER A 7 -8.63 -2.91 26.35
N LEU A 8 -7.47 -2.43 26.82
CA LEU A 8 -7.38 -1.57 28.00
C LEU A 8 -8.13 -0.24 27.85
N PHE A 9 -8.16 0.32 26.63
CA PHE A 9 -8.88 1.56 26.34
C PHE A 9 -10.41 1.37 26.35
N ILE A 10 -10.91 0.25 25.83
CA ILE A 10 -12.34 -0.10 25.90
C ILE A 10 -12.78 -0.36 27.34
N ILE A 11 -11.94 -1.02 28.15
CA ILE A 11 -12.20 -1.25 29.58
C ILE A 11 -12.28 0.08 30.34
N LEU A 12 -11.43 1.06 30.01
CA LEU A 12 -11.47 2.39 30.66
C LEU A 12 -12.80 3.12 30.42
N ILE A 13 -13.36 3.04 29.20
CA ILE A 13 -14.64 3.66 28.86
C ILE A 13 -15.81 3.01 29.61
N ILE A 14 -15.77 1.69 29.80
CA ILE A 14 -16.80 0.94 30.55
C ILE A 14 -16.76 1.30 32.04
N VAL A 15 -15.57 1.57 32.60
CA VAL A 15 -15.40 1.94 34.02
C VAL A 15 -15.84 3.37 34.32
N THR A 16 -15.87 4.26 33.32
CA THR A 16 -16.32 5.66 33.51
C THR A 16 -17.83 5.87 33.44
N VAL A 17 -18.62 4.85 33.13
CA VAL A 17 -20.08 4.93 33.31
C VAL A 17 -20.33 4.84 34.81
N PRO A 18 -20.81 5.89 35.49
CA PRO A 18 -21.11 5.79 36.92
C PRO A 18 -22.17 4.70 37.09
N LEU A 19 -21.81 3.59 37.74
CA LEU A 19 -22.79 2.68 38.34
C LEU A 19 -23.48 3.48 39.44
N THR A 20 -24.58 4.14 39.10
CA THR A 20 -25.51 4.66 40.10
C THR A 20 -26.18 3.43 40.73
N VAL A 21 -25.64 2.99 41.86
CA VAL A 21 -26.32 2.00 42.70
C VAL A 21 -27.50 2.73 43.33
N ALA A 22 -28.72 2.40 42.90
CA ALA A 22 -29.92 2.85 43.59
C ALA A 22 -29.93 2.19 44.97
N GLU A 23 -30.06 3.00 46.02
CA GLU A 23 -30.23 2.53 47.38
C GLU A 23 -31.61 1.84 47.47
N ASP A 24 -31.65 0.56 47.83
CA ASP A 24 -32.88 -0.25 47.96
C ASP A 24 -33.62 0.08 49.27
N GLY A 25 -33.80 1.37 49.54
CA GLY A 25 -34.56 1.88 50.66
C GLY A 25 -36.05 1.79 50.35
N GLY A 26 -36.72 0.75 50.85
CA GLY A 26 -38.17 0.65 50.77
C GLY A 26 -38.83 1.91 51.36
N TYR A 27 -39.78 2.50 50.64
CA TYR A 27 -40.54 3.66 51.10
C TYR A 27 -41.94 3.21 51.51
N GLU A 28 -42.42 3.73 52.64
CA GLU A 28 -43.76 3.45 53.15
C GLU A 28 -44.71 4.58 52.70
N ILE A 29 -45.71 4.24 51.89
CA ILE A 29 -46.68 5.21 51.37
C ILE A 29 -47.81 5.36 52.39
N SER A 30 -47.84 6.49 53.09
CA SER A 30 -48.95 6.89 53.94
C SER A 30 -49.80 7.95 53.23
N PRO A 31 -51.13 7.97 53.40
CA PRO A 31 -51.98 9.07 52.93
C PRO A 31 -51.49 10.40 53.48
N HIS A 32 -51.46 11.43 52.64
CA HIS A 32 -50.96 12.76 52.98
C HIS A 32 -51.76 13.37 54.14
N ASP A 33 -51.08 13.57 55.29
CA ASP A 33 -51.66 14.19 56.48
C ASP A 33 -51.35 15.70 56.51
N LYS A 34 -52.40 16.51 56.34
CA LYS A 34 -52.32 17.98 56.39
C LYS A 34 -52.02 18.53 57.79
N SER A 35 -52.06 17.71 58.84
CA SER A 35 -51.75 18.12 60.22
C SER A 35 -50.25 18.34 60.48
N ILE A 36 -49.41 18.02 59.49
CA ILE A 36 -47.95 18.03 59.56
C ILE A 36 -47.35 19.19 58.74
N GLU A 37 -48.14 19.86 57.90
CA GLU A 37 -47.70 21.05 57.15
C GLU A 37 -47.32 22.19 58.11
N GLY A 38 -46.08 22.66 58.02
CA GLY A 38 -45.57 23.79 58.79
C GLY A 38 -44.93 23.45 60.13
N ARG A 39 -44.67 22.16 60.43
CA ARG A 39 -43.77 21.80 61.53
C ARG A 39 -42.32 21.79 61.04
N ASP A 40 -41.44 22.43 61.81
CA ASP A 40 -40.02 22.59 61.46
C ASP A 40 -39.24 21.27 61.41
N ASP A 41 -39.81 20.19 61.95
CA ASP A 41 -39.21 18.86 62.05
C ASP A 41 -39.58 17.91 60.89
N VAL A 42 -40.47 18.31 59.97
CA VAL A 42 -40.91 17.47 58.84
C VAL A 42 -40.75 18.16 57.50
N ASP A 43 -39.81 17.66 56.69
CA ASP A 43 -39.58 18.12 55.32
C ASP A 43 -40.71 17.65 54.39
N THR A 44 -41.57 18.58 54.00
CA THR A 44 -42.72 18.35 53.12
C THR A 44 -42.44 18.71 51.65
N SER A 45 -41.19 19.02 51.29
CA SER A 45 -40.82 19.51 49.96
C SER A 45 -40.89 18.48 48.82
N GLY A 46 -41.22 17.22 49.11
CA GLY A 46 -41.45 16.18 48.11
C GLY A 46 -40.18 15.73 47.35
N ALA A 47 -40.26 14.60 46.64
CA ALA A 47 -39.17 14.12 45.77
C ALA A 47 -39.03 14.94 44.47
N ASP A 48 -39.91 15.92 44.30
CA ASP A 48 -40.15 16.79 43.15
C ASP A 48 -39.42 18.14 43.28
N GLY A 49 -38.36 18.19 44.10
CA GLY A 49 -37.34 19.24 44.04
C GLY A 49 -36.87 19.43 42.61
N THR A 50 -37.48 20.39 41.92
CA THR A 50 -37.34 20.53 40.47
C THR A 50 -36.01 21.23 40.21
N TYR A 51 -34.94 20.45 40.02
CA TYR A 51 -33.65 20.96 39.59
C TYR A 51 -33.78 21.49 38.14
N ASN A 52 -34.09 22.77 38.00
CA ASN A 52 -34.37 23.40 36.71
C ASN A 52 -33.09 23.75 35.94
N SER A 53 -31.96 23.83 36.63
CA SER A 53 -30.66 24.21 36.08
C SER A 53 -29.50 23.43 36.71
N PHE A 54 -28.38 23.32 35.99
CA PHE A 54 -27.13 22.73 36.49
C PHE A 54 -26.68 23.37 37.82
N TRP A 55 -26.93 24.66 37.97
CA TRP A 55 -26.58 25.43 39.17
C TRP A 55 -27.39 25.05 40.41
N ASP A 56 -28.53 24.36 40.22
CA ASP A 56 -29.40 23.90 41.32
C ASP A 56 -28.93 22.54 41.89
N LEU A 57 -27.99 21.87 41.22
CA LEU A 57 -27.46 20.59 41.66
C LEU A 57 -26.55 20.74 42.91
N PRO A 58 -26.54 19.73 43.81
CA PRO A 58 -25.58 19.68 44.90
C PRO A 58 -24.14 19.82 44.40
N LEU A 59 -23.31 20.60 45.11
CA LEU A 59 -21.94 20.96 44.72
C LEU A 59 -21.08 19.74 44.31
N ARG A 60 -21.24 18.60 44.99
CA ARG A 60 -20.54 17.34 44.66
C ARG A 60 -20.83 16.85 43.23
N MET A 61 -22.07 17.00 42.76
CA MET A 61 -22.49 16.58 41.42
C MET A 61 -21.95 17.53 40.35
N GLN A 62 -21.95 18.84 40.62
CA GLN A 62 -21.36 19.84 39.72
C GLN A 62 -19.86 19.59 39.52
N ILE A 63 -19.13 19.35 40.62
CA ILE A 63 -17.69 19.05 40.58
C ILE A 63 -17.43 17.74 39.84
N ALA A 64 -18.22 16.69 40.08
CA ALA A 64 -18.08 15.41 39.39
C ALA A 64 -18.28 15.56 37.87
N TYR A 65 -19.28 16.33 37.43
CA TYR A 65 -19.55 16.55 36.02
C TYR A 65 -18.45 17.36 35.33
N VAL A 66 -18.02 18.48 35.93
CA VAL A 66 -16.95 19.33 35.39
C VAL A 66 -15.63 18.57 35.35
N SER A 67 -15.28 17.82 36.39
CA SER A 67 -14.05 17.01 36.42
C SER A 67 -14.08 15.91 35.36
N GLY A 68 -15.22 15.24 35.14
CA GLY A 68 -15.39 14.27 34.06
C GLY A 68 -15.19 14.88 32.68
N PHE A 69 -15.73 16.08 32.46
CA PHE A 69 -15.56 16.80 31.20
C PHE A 69 -14.09 17.20 30.97
N VAL A 70 -13.41 17.71 32.01
CA VAL A 70 -11.99 18.08 31.94
C VAL A 70 -11.11 16.85 31.67
N LEU A 71 -11.35 15.73 32.35
CA LEU A 71 -10.60 14.49 32.11
C LEU A 71 -10.82 13.96 30.69
N SER A 72 -12.06 14.00 30.21
CA SER A 72 -12.40 13.59 28.83
C SER A 72 -11.72 14.50 27.80
N PHE A 73 -11.75 15.81 28.04
CA PHE A 73 -11.08 16.80 27.18
C PHE A 73 -9.57 16.57 27.12
N VAL A 74 -8.92 16.39 28.27
CA VAL A 74 -7.48 16.07 28.34
C VAL A 74 -7.18 14.75 27.63
N GLY A 75 -8.04 13.74 27.79
CA GLY A 75 -7.96 12.48 27.06
C GLY A 75 -7.99 12.71 25.56
N ILE A 76 -9.02 13.38 25.04
CA ILE A 76 -9.17 13.68 23.61
C ILE A 76 -7.95 14.45 23.09
N VAL A 77 -7.52 15.50 23.77
CA VAL A 77 -6.36 16.31 23.35
C VAL A 77 -5.08 15.46 23.26
N LYS A 78 -4.90 14.50 24.17
CA LYS A 78 -3.74 13.58 24.13
C LYS A 78 -3.86 12.49 23.07
N PHE A 79 -5.06 11.99 22.80
CA PHE A 79 -5.29 10.91 21.82
C PHE A 79 -5.45 11.41 20.37
N LEU A 80 -5.86 12.66 20.19
CA LEU A 80 -6.03 13.28 18.87
C LEU A 80 -4.75 13.24 18.00
N PRO A 81 -3.54 13.63 18.47
CA PRO A 81 -2.33 13.56 17.65
C PRO A 81 -1.97 12.11 17.28
N PHE A 82 -2.27 11.14 18.15
CA PHE A 82 -2.06 9.72 17.84
C PHE A 82 -2.99 9.25 16.73
N LEU A 83 -4.29 9.58 16.81
CA LEU A 83 -5.26 9.24 15.76
C LEU A 83 -4.86 9.87 14.41
N LEU A 84 -4.49 11.15 14.41
CA LEU A 84 -4.02 11.86 13.23
C LEU A 84 -2.77 11.22 12.63
N SER A 85 -1.84 10.75 13.46
CA SER A 85 -0.64 10.05 13.00
C SER A 85 -0.97 8.76 12.26
N VAL A 86 -1.91 7.95 12.78
CA VAL A 86 -2.31 6.68 12.15
C VAL A 86 -3.00 6.94 10.81
N VAL A 87 -3.93 7.92 10.77
CA VAL A 87 -4.64 8.28 9.54
C VAL A 87 -3.66 8.79 8.48
N LYS A 88 -2.72 9.66 8.87
CA LYS A 88 -1.66 10.15 7.97
C LYS A 88 -0.83 8.99 7.41
N GLU A 89 -0.38 8.06 8.26
CA GLU A 89 0.41 6.91 7.82
C GLU A 89 -0.35 6.03 6.80
N LEU A 90 -1.66 5.86 6.96
CA LEU A 90 -2.48 5.12 5.99
C LEU A 90 -2.57 5.83 4.63
N PHE A 91 -2.76 7.16 4.64
CA PHE A 91 -2.78 7.97 3.41
C PHE A 91 -1.41 7.94 2.72
N ASP A 92 -0.33 8.21 3.45
CA ASP A 92 1.05 8.21 2.94
C ASP A 92 1.39 6.84 2.33
N ASN A 93 0.98 5.73 2.98
CA ASN A 93 1.19 4.38 2.45
C ASN A 93 0.43 4.14 1.13
N ASN A 94 -0.78 4.69 0.98
CA ASN A 94 -1.54 4.56 -0.26
C ASN A 94 -0.93 5.39 -1.39
N GLU A 95 -0.52 6.63 -1.09
CA GLU A 95 0.15 7.50 -2.05
C GLU A 95 1.49 6.91 -2.50
N ASN A 96 2.32 6.44 -1.57
CA ASN A 96 3.58 5.79 -1.87
C ASN A 96 3.41 4.52 -2.70
N ARG A 97 2.40 3.70 -2.39
CA ARG A 97 2.07 2.52 -3.21
C ARG A 97 1.68 2.91 -4.63
N ASN A 98 0.90 3.98 -4.80
CA ASN A 98 0.54 4.48 -6.13
C ASN A 98 1.74 5.03 -6.89
N LYS A 99 2.63 5.77 -6.22
CA LYS A 99 3.91 6.23 -6.82
C LYS A 99 4.77 5.05 -7.27
N VAL A 100 4.91 4.02 -6.43
CA VAL A 100 5.63 2.79 -6.78
C VAL A 100 5.01 2.13 -8.01
N TYR A 101 3.70 1.93 -8.02
CA TYR A 101 3.01 1.31 -9.14
C TYR A 101 3.21 2.11 -10.44
N ASN A 102 2.96 3.42 -10.40
CA ASN A 102 3.10 4.30 -11.57
C ASN A 102 4.54 4.33 -12.10
N TYR A 103 5.53 4.26 -11.22
CA TYR A 103 6.93 4.18 -11.63
C TYR A 103 7.23 2.86 -12.38
N ILE A 104 6.73 1.73 -11.87
CA ILE A 104 6.89 0.43 -12.53
C ILE A 104 6.23 0.42 -13.92
N VAL A 105 5.03 1.00 -14.04
CA VAL A 105 4.32 1.11 -15.32
C VAL A 105 5.11 1.97 -16.33
N LYS A 106 5.71 3.08 -15.88
CA LYS A 106 6.52 3.96 -16.74
C LYS A 106 7.89 3.37 -17.09
N HIS A 107 8.44 2.52 -16.22
CA HIS A 107 9.77 1.93 -16.36
C HIS A 107 9.70 0.40 -16.20
N PRO A 108 9.11 -0.31 -17.18
CA PRO A 108 9.03 -1.76 -17.14
C PRO A 108 10.43 -2.37 -17.11
N GLY A 109 10.65 -3.33 -16.22
CA GLY A 109 11.97 -3.94 -16.00
C GLY A 109 12.88 -3.15 -15.05
N CYS A 110 12.38 -2.13 -14.35
CA CYS A 110 13.16 -1.47 -13.31
C CYS A 110 13.48 -2.44 -12.15
N THR A 111 14.64 -2.23 -11.50
CA THR A 111 14.99 -3.00 -10.31
C THR A 111 14.42 -2.36 -9.05
N ILE A 112 14.39 -3.12 -7.95
CA ILE A 112 13.99 -2.57 -6.63
C ILE A 112 14.87 -1.37 -6.24
N LYS A 113 16.16 -1.38 -6.64
CA LYS A 113 17.06 -0.26 -6.42
C LYS A 113 16.62 0.95 -7.25
N ASP A 114 16.46 0.77 -8.56
CA ASP A 114 16.06 1.85 -9.47
C ASP A 114 14.73 2.49 -9.03
N LEU A 115 13.78 1.67 -8.57
CA LEU A 115 12.50 2.11 -8.03
C LEU A 115 12.65 2.90 -6.72
N SER A 116 13.44 2.38 -5.77
CA SER A 116 13.67 3.02 -4.47
C SER A 116 14.33 4.38 -4.65
N ASP A 117 15.35 4.44 -5.51
CA ASP A 117 16.10 5.67 -5.83
C ASP A 117 15.21 6.66 -6.61
N GLY A 118 14.41 6.18 -7.58
CA GLY A 118 13.57 7.02 -8.43
C GLY A 118 12.31 7.59 -7.76
N VAL A 119 11.72 6.85 -6.81
CA VAL A 119 10.53 7.30 -6.06
C VAL A 119 10.93 8.02 -4.76
N GLY A 120 12.16 7.83 -4.27
CA GLY A 120 12.64 8.42 -3.02
C GLY A 120 12.10 7.72 -1.77
N ILE A 121 11.73 6.44 -1.89
CA ILE A 121 11.26 5.62 -0.77
C ILE A 121 12.37 4.67 -0.35
N ASN A 122 12.57 4.47 0.95
CA ASN A 122 13.58 3.52 1.43
C ASN A 122 13.33 2.08 0.93
N ARG A 123 14.37 1.26 0.85
CA ARG A 123 14.28 -0.10 0.29
C ARG A 123 13.33 -1.03 1.06
N GLY A 124 13.20 -0.86 2.38
CA GLY A 124 12.30 -1.68 3.21
C GLY A 124 10.83 -1.40 2.87
N SER A 125 10.44 -0.14 2.88
CA SER A 125 9.09 0.31 2.49
C SER A 125 8.79 -0.01 1.02
N THR A 126 9.78 0.15 0.13
CA THR A 126 9.64 -0.24 -1.29
C THR A 126 9.29 -1.73 -1.42
N LYS A 127 10.02 -2.62 -0.72
CA LYS A 127 9.72 -4.06 -0.71
C LYS A 127 8.31 -4.37 -0.16
N TYR A 128 7.89 -3.66 0.89
CA TYR A 128 6.52 -3.80 1.42
C TYR A 128 5.46 -3.45 0.36
N HIS A 129 5.62 -2.32 -0.33
CA HIS A 129 4.69 -1.90 -1.38
C HIS A 129 4.71 -2.86 -2.58
N ILE A 130 5.88 -3.30 -3.04
CA ILE A 130 6.02 -4.32 -4.09
C ILE A 130 5.25 -5.58 -3.71
N LYS A 131 5.51 -6.14 -2.52
CA LYS A 131 4.85 -7.37 -2.06
C LYS A 131 3.33 -7.21 -1.97
N THR A 132 2.87 -6.02 -1.60
CA THR A 132 1.44 -5.68 -1.56
C THR A 132 0.85 -5.60 -2.97
N LEU A 133 1.58 -5.05 -3.93
CA LEU A 133 1.14 -4.96 -5.34
C LEU A 133 1.14 -6.34 -6.02
N GLU A 134 2.15 -7.18 -5.75
CA GLU A 134 2.21 -8.57 -6.23
C GLU A 134 1.02 -9.40 -5.71
N ARG A 135 0.71 -9.28 -4.40
CA ARG A 135 -0.46 -9.96 -3.80
C ARG A 135 -1.81 -9.54 -4.39
N ASN A 136 -1.88 -8.35 -4.97
CA ASN A 136 -3.07 -7.82 -5.61
C ASN A 136 -3.02 -8.00 -7.15
N ASP A 137 -2.11 -8.85 -7.65
CA ASP A 137 -1.91 -9.16 -9.06
C ASP A 137 -1.71 -7.93 -9.96
N LYS A 138 -1.21 -6.82 -9.40
CA LYS A 138 -0.96 -5.58 -10.18
C LYS A 138 0.41 -5.56 -10.84
N ILE A 139 1.37 -6.26 -10.27
CA ILE A 139 2.75 -6.34 -10.77
C ILE A 139 3.24 -7.78 -10.65
N GLU A 140 4.29 -8.08 -11.40
CA GLU A 140 5.02 -9.35 -11.31
C GLU A 140 6.53 -9.10 -11.24
N THR A 141 7.24 -10.00 -10.57
CA THR A 141 8.71 -10.02 -10.52
C THR A 141 9.30 -11.08 -11.44
N ILE A 142 10.31 -10.70 -12.24
CA ILE A 142 11.07 -11.60 -13.09
C ILE A 142 12.51 -11.65 -12.59
N LYS A 143 13.03 -12.87 -12.42
CA LYS A 143 14.45 -13.08 -12.09
C LYS A 143 15.27 -13.13 -13.38
N SER A 144 16.24 -12.21 -13.51
CA SER A 144 17.21 -12.19 -14.61
C SER A 144 18.62 -12.16 -14.04
N GLY A 145 19.24 -13.34 -13.91
CA GLY A 145 20.54 -13.51 -13.26
C GLY A 145 20.52 -12.98 -11.82
N LYS A 146 21.36 -11.96 -11.55
CA LYS A 146 21.46 -11.31 -10.23
C LYS A 146 20.39 -10.24 -9.96
N TYR A 147 19.57 -9.91 -10.95
CA TYR A 147 18.57 -8.85 -10.86
C TYR A 147 17.15 -9.41 -10.70
N THR A 148 16.33 -8.67 -9.97
CA THR A 148 14.88 -8.85 -9.95
C THR A 148 14.27 -7.65 -10.64
N LEU A 149 13.59 -7.91 -11.74
CA LEU A 149 12.96 -6.92 -12.60
C LEU A 149 11.47 -6.86 -12.27
N LEU A 150 10.93 -5.65 -12.20
CA LEU A 150 9.52 -5.40 -11.89
C LEU A 150 8.77 -5.07 -13.18
N ILE A 151 7.65 -5.73 -13.41
CA ILE A 151 6.78 -5.48 -14.56
C ILE A 151 5.33 -5.33 -14.13
N GLN A 152 4.54 -4.59 -14.90
CA GLN A 152 3.11 -4.54 -14.71
C GLN A 152 2.50 -5.90 -15.07
N ASN A 153 1.66 -6.44 -14.19
CA ASN A 153 0.83 -7.58 -14.53
C ASN A 153 -0.45 -7.02 -15.17
N SER A 154 -0.63 -7.23 -16.47
CA SER A 154 -1.87 -6.91 -17.15
C SER A 154 -2.18 -8.00 -18.17
N ALA A 155 -3.47 -8.29 -18.37
CA ALA A 155 -3.92 -9.28 -19.33
C ALA A 155 -3.43 -9.02 -20.77
N THR A 156 -3.06 -7.77 -21.07
CA THR A 156 -2.53 -7.31 -22.36
C THR A 156 -1.00 -7.41 -22.46
N PHE A 157 -0.28 -7.33 -21.34
CA PHE A 157 1.19 -7.41 -21.28
C PHE A 157 1.59 -8.88 -21.05
N ASN A 158 1.70 -9.53 -22.21
CA ASN A 158 1.79 -10.97 -22.48
C ASN A 158 3.12 -11.58 -21.99
N GLU A 159 3.23 -12.92 -22.00
CA GLU A 159 4.45 -13.71 -21.82
C GLU A 159 5.67 -13.15 -22.57
N ILE A 160 5.43 -12.43 -23.66
CA ILE A 160 6.42 -11.71 -24.47
C ILE A 160 7.25 -10.73 -23.63
N ASP A 161 6.61 -9.88 -22.82
CA ASP A 161 7.32 -8.90 -22.00
C ASP A 161 8.22 -9.59 -20.98
N ARG A 162 7.73 -10.72 -20.43
CA ARG A 162 8.49 -11.57 -19.51
C ARG A 162 9.76 -12.13 -20.15
N LYS A 163 9.70 -12.44 -21.44
CA LYS A 163 10.84 -12.96 -22.21
C LYS A 163 11.79 -11.86 -22.66
N ILE A 164 11.29 -10.74 -23.20
CA ILE A 164 12.11 -9.71 -23.83
C ILE A 164 12.77 -8.73 -22.83
N ILE A 165 12.06 -8.30 -21.79
CA ILE A 165 12.54 -7.30 -20.83
C ILE A 165 13.88 -7.70 -20.18
N PRO A 166 14.10 -8.97 -19.77
CA PRO A 166 15.39 -9.44 -19.29
C PRO A 166 16.56 -9.17 -20.23
N HIS A 167 16.36 -9.25 -21.55
CA HIS A 167 17.39 -9.00 -22.55
C HIS A 167 17.63 -7.52 -22.79
N LEU A 168 16.60 -6.68 -22.66
CA LEU A 168 16.73 -5.24 -22.82
C LEU A 168 17.54 -4.58 -21.70
N LYS A 169 17.71 -5.26 -20.56
CA LYS A 169 18.51 -4.73 -19.43
C LYS A 169 20.01 -4.68 -19.72
N SER A 170 20.53 -5.58 -20.56
CA SER A 170 21.94 -5.59 -20.94
C SER A 170 22.13 -4.76 -22.21
N THR A 171 22.99 -3.74 -22.15
CA THR A 171 23.27 -2.84 -23.29
C THR A 171 23.63 -3.64 -24.55
N THR A 172 24.58 -4.57 -24.45
CA THR A 172 24.99 -5.41 -25.59
C THR A 172 23.85 -6.25 -26.16
N SER A 173 23.05 -6.86 -25.28
CA SER A 173 21.93 -7.70 -25.69
C SER A 173 20.84 -6.88 -26.40
N LYS A 174 20.58 -5.69 -25.86
CA LYS A 174 19.65 -4.71 -26.42
C LYS A 174 20.11 -4.22 -27.79
N ASP A 175 21.38 -3.84 -27.92
CA ASP A 175 21.95 -3.33 -29.18
C ASP A 175 21.91 -4.38 -30.30
N LEU A 176 22.16 -5.65 -29.96
CA LEU A 176 22.01 -6.77 -30.90
C LEU A 176 20.55 -6.95 -31.35
N LEU A 177 19.59 -6.91 -30.42
CA LEU A 177 18.16 -6.99 -30.76
C LEU A 177 17.70 -5.82 -31.64
N ILE A 178 18.14 -4.60 -31.32
CA ILE A 178 17.89 -3.40 -32.14
C ILE A 178 18.46 -3.57 -33.55
N SER A 179 19.65 -4.15 -33.68
CA SER A 179 20.27 -4.38 -34.99
C SER A 179 19.50 -5.40 -35.82
N ILE A 180 19.01 -6.49 -35.20
CA ILE A 180 18.16 -7.48 -35.87
C ILE A 180 16.80 -6.87 -36.28
N LEU A 181 16.26 -5.96 -35.47
CA LEU A 181 15.04 -5.21 -35.79
C LEU A 181 15.25 -4.28 -36.99
N ASN A 182 16.32 -3.50 -36.98
CA ASN A 182 16.61 -2.49 -38.02
C ASN A 182 17.10 -3.12 -39.33
N TYR A 183 17.81 -4.25 -39.26
CA TYR A 183 18.34 -4.96 -40.41
C TYR A 183 17.82 -6.42 -40.46
N PRO A 184 16.55 -6.65 -40.83
CA PRO A 184 15.99 -7.99 -40.92
C PRO A 184 16.78 -8.86 -41.91
N GLY A 185 17.23 -10.02 -41.46
CA GLY A 185 18.05 -10.94 -42.23
C GLY A 185 19.56 -10.77 -42.03
N ILE A 186 19.98 -9.92 -41.09
CA ILE A 186 21.37 -9.80 -40.66
C ILE A 186 21.93 -11.16 -40.20
N THR A 187 23.20 -11.40 -40.53
CA THR A 187 23.92 -12.64 -40.24
C THR A 187 24.78 -12.50 -38.98
N ASN A 188 25.28 -13.63 -38.48
CA ASN A 188 26.18 -13.65 -37.33
C ASN A 188 27.47 -12.86 -37.59
N THR A 189 28.03 -12.97 -38.80
CA THR A 189 29.25 -12.24 -39.20
C THR A 189 29.01 -10.73 -39.20
N GLU A 190 27.91 -10.26 -39.79
CA GLU A 190 27.58 -8.83 -39.82
C GLU A 190 27.32 -8.26 -38.42
N LEU A 191 26.63 -9.01 -37.55
CA LEU A 191 26.45 -8.62 -36.14
C LEU A 191 27.78 -8.56 -35.37
N SER A 192 28.67 -9.52 -35.63
CA SER A 192 30.01 -9.59 -35.03
C SER A 192 30.84 -8.38 -35.41
N GLU A 193 30.84 -7.99 -36.69
CA GLU A 193 31.56 -6.83 -37.21
C GLU A 193 30.95 -5.52 -36.70
N MET A 194 29.63 -5.37 -36.73
CA MET A 194 28.93 -4.15 -36.34
C MET A 194 29.11 -3.80 -34.85
N HIS A 195 29.13 -4.81 -33.97
CA HIS A 195 29.22 -4.62 -32.51
C HIS A 195 30.62 -4.87 -31.96
N TYR A 196 31.61 -5.14 -32.81
CA TYR A 196 32.98 -5.51 -32.42
C TYR A 196 33.04 -6.68 -31.43
N LEU A 197 32.15 -7.66 -31.60
CA LEU A 197 32.05 -8.86 -30.76
C LEU A 197 32.59 -10.07 -31.50
N SER A 198 33.07 -11.07 -30.77
CA SER A 198 33.44 -12.34 -31.39
C SER A 198 32.19 -13.08 -31.93
N LYS A 199 32.35 -13.85 -33.01
CA LYS A 199 31.26 -14.66 -33.59
C LYS A 199 30.64 -15.64 -32.58
N SER A 200 31.45 -16.20 -31.67
CA SER A 200 30.98 -17.08 -30.61
C SER A 200 30.14 -16.33 -29.56
N THR A 201 30.53 -15.10 -29.18
CA THR A 201 29.74 -14.23 -28.30
C THR A 201 28.39 -13.88 -28.92
N VAL A 202 28.37 -13.47 -30.19
CA VAL A 202 27.11 -13.20 -30.91
C VAL A 202 26.26 -14.47 -30.97
N ASN A 203 26.84 -15.61 -31.31
CA ASN A 203 26.11 -16.87 -31.36
C ASN A 203 25.49 -17.27 -30.01
N TRP A 204 26.16 -16.96 -28.90
CA TRP A 204 25.62 -17.17 -27.55
C TRP A 204 24.35 -16.33 -27.32
N TYR A 205 24.39 -15.04 -27.64
CA TYR A 205 23.22 -14.17 -27.54
C TYR A 205 22.07 -14.62 -28.46
N ILE A 206 22.39 -14.95 -29.72
CA ILE A 206 21.42 -15.44 -30.70
C ILE A 206 20.73 -16.71 -30.20
N THR A 207 21.49 -17.68 -29.70
CA THR A 207 20.92 -18.91 -29.12
C THR A 207 19.94 -18.59 -28.00
N LYS A 208 20.30 -17.63 -27.14
CA LYS A 208 19.44 -17.19 -26.04
C LYS A 208 18.15 -16.54 -26.54
N PHE A 209 18.23 -15.67 -27.55
CA PHE A 209 17.06 -15.05 -28.17
C PHE A 209 16.15 -16.06 -28.88
N GLN A 210 16.72 -17.11 -29.47
CA GLN A 210 15.95 -18.19 -30.10
C GLN A 210 15.24 -19.05 -29.06
N ASN A 211 15.92 -19.41 -27.95
CA ASN A 211 15.31 -20.19 -26.88
C ASN A 211 14.14 -19.47 -26.21
N ASP A 212 14.17 -18.14 -26.19
CA ASP A 212 13.09 -17.30 -25.68
C ASP A 212 12.08 -16.87 -26.78
N ASP A 213 12.11 -17.49 -27.96
CA ASP A 213 11.22 -17.23 -29.11
C ASP A 213 11.19 -15.78 -29.61
N ILE A 214 12.21 -14.98 -29.28
CA ILE A 214 12.28 -13.55 -29.64
C ILE A 214 12.65 -13.38 -31.11
N ILE A 215 13.53 -14.24 -31.62
CA ILE A 215 14.01 -14.22 -33.01
C ILE A 215 13.80 -15.58 -33.68
N ILE A 216 13.69 -15.55 -35.00
CA ILE A 216 13.70 -16.71 -35.87
C ILE A 216 14.95 -16.69 -36.74
N ALA A 217 15.56 -17.86 -36.93
CA ALA A 217 16.67 -18.04 -37.86
C ALA A 217 16.17 -18.76 -39.11
N LYS A 218 16.51 -18.24 -40.30
CA LYS A 218 16.28 -18.92 -41.58
C LYS A 218 17.61 -19.22 -42.24
N GLN A 219 17.78 -20.45 -42.70
CA GLN A 219 18.95 -20.82 -43.50
C GLN A 219 18.77 -20.28 -44.93
N THR A 220 19.76 -19.57 -45.45
CA THR A 220 19.77 -19.11 -46.85
C THR A 220 21.15 -19.38 -47.44
N GLY A 221 21.25 -20.45 -48.22
CA GLY A 221 22.53 -20.95 -48.74
C GLY A 221 23.46 -21.35 -47.60
N LYS A 222 24.66 -20.75 -47.56
CA LYS A 222 25.69 -21.02 -46.53
C LYS A 222 25.47 -20.26 -45.21
N TYR A 223 24.58 -19.26 -45.18
CA TYR A 223 24.44 -18.35 -44.04
C TYR A 223 23.10 -18.52 -43.31
N LYS A 224 23.13 -18.34 -42.00
CA LYS A 224 21.93 -18.18 -41.17
C LYS A 224 21.58 -16.69 -41.08
N LYS A 225 20.35 -16.35 -41.45
CA LYS A 225 19.79 -15.00 -41.40
C LYS A 225 18.79 -14.90 -40.25
N TYR A 226 18.88 -13.83 -39.46
CA TYR A 226 18.05 -13.64 -38.26
C TYR A 226 16.96 -12.59 -38.48
N TYR A 227 15.76 -12.86 -37.96
CA TYR A 227 14.62 -11.96 -38.04
C TYR A 227 13.92 -11.91 -36.69
N LEU A 228 13.35 -10.76 -36.33
CA LEU A 228 12.48 -10.68 -35.16
C LEU A 228 11.20 -11.53 -35.39
N ASN A 229 10.75 -12.22 -34.35
CA ASN A 229 9.51 -12.99 -34.42
C ASN A 229 8.31 -12.04 -34.66
N HIS A 230 7.37 -12.46 -35.52
CA HIS A 230 6.26 -11.63 -35.98
C HIS A 230 5.38 -11.13 -34.83
N TYR A 231 5.19 -11.95 -33.79
CA TYR A 231 4.41 -11.61 -32.60
C TYR A 231 5.05 -10.49 -31.78
N ILE A 232 6.38 -10.42 -31.71
CA ILE A 232 7.12 -9.37 -31.00
C ILE A 232 7.00 -8.04 -31.75
N LYS A 233 7.07 -8.07 -33.09
CA LYS A 233 6.98 -6.88 -33.94
C LYS A 233 5.64 -6.15 -33.84
N GLN A 234 4.54 -6.86 -33.52
CA GLN A 234 3.20 -6.27 -33.40
C GLN A 234 2.91 -5.72 -32.00
N ILE A 235 3.50 -6.30 -30.96
CA ILE A 235 3.18 -6.02 -29.55
C ILE A 235 4.15 -5.03 -28.93
N VAL A 236 5.39 -4.99 -29.40
CA VAL A 236 6.32 -3.95 -28.98
C VAL A 236 6.01 -2.70 -29.81
N PRO A 237 5.31 -1.68 -29.27
CA PRO A 237 5.25 -0.40 -29.95
C PRO A 237 6.70 0.05 -30.20
N ASP A 238 6.99 0.67 -31.34
CA ASP A 238 8.31 1.19 -31.71
C ASP A 238 8.99 1.98 -30.56
N ASN A 239 8.15 2.48 -29.65
CA ASN A 239 8.51 3.18 -28.43
C ASN A 239 9.22 2.31 -27.39
N LEU A 240 8.87 1.03 -27.15
CA LEU A 240 9.42 0.27 -26.02
C LEU A 240 10.89 -0.16 -26.22
N ILE A 241 11.28 -0.47 -27.46
CA ILE A 241 12.69 -0.79 -27.80
C ILE A 241 13.52 0.50 -27.92
N LYS A 242 12.89 1.64 -28.22
CA LYS A 242 13.55 2.96 -28.32
C LYS A 242 13.55 3.78 -27.02
N SER A 243 12.67 3.50 -26.05
CA SER A 243 12.47 4.31 -24.82
C SER A 243 13.16 3.76 -23.57
N LEU A 244 13.61 2.50 -23.62
CA LEU A 244 14.60 1.96 -22.68
C LEU A 244 16.00 2.18 -23.25
#